data_AF-A0A7K0VUX5-F1
#
_entry.id   AF-A0A7K0VUX5-F1
#
_cell.length_a   1.000
_cell.length_b   1.000
_cell.length_c   1.000
_cell.angle_alpha   90.00
_cell.angle_beta   90.00
_cell.angle_gamma   90.00
#
_symmetry.space_group_name_H-M   'P 1'
#
loop_
_entity.id
_entity.type
_entity.pdbx_description
1 polymer ?
#
loop_
_entity_poly.entity_id
_entity_poly.type
_entity_poly.pdbx_seq_one_letter_code
_entity_poly.pdbx_strand_id
1 'polypeptide(L)'
;MALRRSRRGPRSATEIVAGLMVMLPWLVERKRVKLSDMAKQFKLTEAELIDDIMMASVCGVPPYSPDALIDVFVDEDEVVAEVPLMFSRPLQLNSAEVFALTVMGKAAMRLPGANKSGPLATALKKLRPLLPSDDGVVVVDLKPVAFLEELRNAVAPGAHLLITYFTPASAARSERTIVPRSVFERGGHWYVSADDDKSGEVREFR
;
A
#
# COMPACT_ATOMS: atom_id res chain seq x y z
N MET A 1 -30.83 30.62 -15.80
CA MET A 1 -29.90 29.71 -16.50
C MET A 1 -29.49 28.63 -15.50
N ALA A 2 -30.10 27.44 -15.55
CA ALA A 2 -29.87 26.39 -14.56
C ALA A 2 -28.52 25.71 -14.83
N LEU A 3 -27.62 25.69 -13.84
CA LEU A 3 -26.38 24.92 -13.93
C LEU A 3 -26.73 23.44 -14.08
N ARG A 4 -26.42 22.89 -15.26
CA ARG A 4 -26.50 21.47 -15.54
C ARG A 4 -25.52 20.77 -14.60
N ARG A 5 -26.02 20.08 -13.56
CA ARG A 5 -25.18 19.27 -12.66
C ARG A 5 -24.39 18.27 -13.53
N SER A 6 -23.09 18.49 -13.71
CA SER A 6 -22.24 17.52 -14.36
C SER A 6 -22.23 16.27 -13.48
N ARG A 7 -22.64 15.12 -14.03
CA ARG A 7 -22.41 13.84 -13.36
C ARG A 7 -20.92 13.72 -13.08
N ARG A 8 -20.53 13.48 -11.82
CA ARG A 8 -19.15 13.18 -11.45
C ARG A 8 -18.71 11.97 -12.28
N GLY A 9 -17.51 12.01 -12.86
CA GLY A 9 -16.92 10.84 -13.50
C GLY A 9 -16.71 9.70 -12.49
N PRO A 10 -16.42 8.48 -12.96
CA PRO A 10 -16.14 7.35 -12.09
C PRO A 10 -15.00 7.69 -11.12
N ARG A 11 -15.10 7.18 -9.88
CA ARG A 11 -14.06 7.38 -8.86
C ARG A 11 -12.77 6.71 -9.30
N SER A 12 -11.65 7.37 -9.03
CA SER A 12 -10.32 6.80 -9.31
C SER A 12 -10.02 5.64 -8.35
N ALA A 13 -9.13 4.73 -8.76
CA ALA A 13 -8.68 3.64 -7.89
C ALA A 13 -8.11 4.15 -6.56
N THR A 14 -7.37 5.26 -6.59
CA THR A 14 -6.83 5.91 -5.38
C THR A 14 -7.92 6.38 -4.43
N GLU A 15 -8.99 6.99 -4.94
CA GLU A 15 -10.12 7.43 -4.12
C GLU A 15 -10.86 6.24 -3.49
N ILE A 16 -11.04 5.15 -4.25
CA ILE A 16 -11.71 3.94 -3.76
C ILE A 16 -10.88 3.29 -2.65
N VAL A 17 -9.58 3.08 -2.89
CA VAL A 17 -8.68 2.47 -1.89
C VAL A 17 -8.62 3.32 -0.62
N ALA A 18 -8.51 4.64 -0.75
CA ALA A 18 -8.52 5.53 0.41
C ALA A 18 -9.85 5.45 1.18
N GLY A 19 -10.98 5.33 0.47
CA GLY A 19 -12.29 5.09 1.07
C GLY A 19 -12.36 3.77 1.84
N LEU A 20 -11.93 2.67 1.21
CA LEU A 20 -11.92 1.33 1.81
C LEU A 20 -11.06 1.27 3.08
N MET A 21 -9.92 1.96 3.12
CA MET A 21 -9.08 2.06 4.32
C MET A 21 -9.80 2.65 5.54
N VAL A 22 -10.85 3.45 5.32
CA VAL A 22 -11.69 4.03 6.39
C VAL A 22 -12.94 3.18 6.62
N MET A 23 -13.57 2.70 5.54
CA MET A 23 -14.81 1.93 5.60
C MET A 23 -14.65 0.58 6.28
N LEU A 24 -13.58 -0.17 5.94
CA LEU A 24 -13.40 -1.53 6.44
C LEU A 24 -13.20 -1.58 7.96
N PRO A 25 -12.31 -0.79 8.59
CA PRO A 25 -12.21 -0.79 10.06
C PRO A 25 -13.52 -0.40 10.75
N TRP A 26 -14.25 0.56 10.19
CA TRP A 26 -15.54 1.00 10.71
C TRP A 26 -16.60 -0.10 10.64
N LEU A 27 -16.61 -0.87 9.56
CA LEU A 27 -17.50 -2.01 9.34
C LEU A 27 -17.14 -3.18 10.24
N VAL A 28 -15.85 -3.51 10.38
CA VAL A 28 -15.34 -4.58 11.25
C VAL A 28 -15.75 -4.39 12.70
N GLU A 29 -15.74 -3.16 13.22
CA GLU A 29 -16.22 -2.86 14.58
C GLU A 29 -17.72 -3.19 14.77
N ARG A 30 -18.52 -3.11 13.69
CA ARG A 30 -19.98 -3.30 13.71
C ARG A 30 -20.40 -4.70 13.27
N LYS A 31 -19.52 -5.43 12.57
CA LYS A 31 -19.71 -6.76 11.96
C LYS A 31 -20.77 -6.80 10.85
N ARG A 32 -21.91 -6.15 11.03
CA ARG A 32 -23.05 -6.16 10.11
C ARG A 32 -23.76 -4.81 10.15
N VAL A 33 -24.01 -4.23 8.98
CA VAL A 33 -24.64 -2.91 8.84
C VAL A 33 -25.53 -2.89 7.61
N LYS A 34 -26.70 -2.27 7.70
CA LYS A 34 -27.55 -2.03 6.51
C LYS A 34 -26.80 -1.27 5.42
N LEU A 35 -26.88 -1.78 4.19
CA LEU A 35 -26.26 -1.19 3.01
C LEU A 35 -26.65 0.28 2.85
N SER A 36 -27.94 0.60 3.01
CA SER A 36 -28.45 1.96 2.88
C SER A 36 -27.87 2.93 3.91
N ASP A 37 -27.59 2.45 5.12
CA ASP A 37 -27.09 3.30 6.20
C ASP A 37 -25.58 3.52 6.06
N MET A 38 -24.85 2.47 5.65
CA MET A 38 -23.44 2.60 5.30
C MET A 38 -23.23 3.52 4.09
N ALA A 39 -24.04 3.38 3.04
CA ALA A 39 -23.98 4.24 1.86
C ALA A 39 -24.18 5.72 2.23
N LYS A 40 -25.18 6.02 3.08
CA LYS A 40 -25.40 7.38 3.62
C LYS A 40 -24.21 7.86 4.45
N GLN A 41 -23.68 7.02 5.34
CA GLN A 41 -22.55 7.35 6.22
C GLN A 41 -21.32 7.78 5.41
N PHE A 42 -21.01 7.08 4.32
CA PHE A 42 -19.85 7.34 3.47
C PHE A 42 -20.15 8.23 2.26
N LYS A 43 -21.38 8.73 2.13
CA LYS A 43 -21.85 9.59 1.03
C LYS A 43 -21.64 8.94 -0.35
N LEU A 44 -21.91 7.65 -0.42
CA LEU A 44 -21.87 6.84 -1.63
C LEU A 44 -23.29 6.45 -2.03
N THR A 45 -23.48 6.13 -3.32
CA THR A 45 -24.65 5.34 -3.73
C THR A 45 -24.48 3.89 -3.28
N GLU A 46 -25.58 3.15 -3.15
CA GLU A 46 -25.52 1.72 -2.79
C GLU A 46 -24.76 0.91 -3.84
N ALA A 47 -24.91 1.24 -5.14
CA ALA A 47 -24.17 0.61 -6.22
C ALA A 47 -22.64 0.85 -6.10
N GLU A 48 -22.24 2.09 -5.82
CA GLU A 48 -20.82 2.42 -5.57
C GLU A 48 -20.25 1.69 -4.36
N LEU A 49 -21.04 1.56 -3.29
CA LEU A 49 -20.63 0.83 -2.11
C LEU A 49 -20.50 -0.67 -2.39
N ILE A 50 -21.43 -1.27 -3.14
CA ILE A 50 -21.34 -2.67 -3.55
C ILE A 50 -20.06 -2.92 -4.35
N ASP A 51 -19.77 -2.07 -5.35
CA ASP A 51 -18.56 -2.19 -6.18
C ASP A 51 -17.27 -2.11 -5.32
N ASP A 52 -17.23 -1.18 -4.37
CA ASP A 52 -16.09 -1.03 -3.46
C ASP A 52 -15.90 -2.27 -2.57
N ILE A 53 -17.00 -2.79 -2.01
CA ILE A 53 -16.99 -3.98 -1.15
C ILE A 53 -16.59 -5.23 -1.94
N MET A 54 -17.07 -5.38 -3.17
CA MET A 54 -16.65 -6.45 -4.07
C MET A 54 -15.16 -6.36 -4.43
N MET A 55 -14.62 -5.15 -4.62
CA MET A 55 -13.19 -4.98 -4.84
C MET A 55 -12.38 -5.34 -3.59
N ALA A 56 -12.87 -4.99 -2.40
CA ALA A 56 -12.23 -5.36 -1.15
C ALA A 56 -12.22 -6.87 -0.92
N SER A 57 -13.29 -7.59 -1.27
CA SER A 57 -13.41 -9.04 -1.03
C SER A 57 -12.42 -9.90 -1.82
N VAL A 58 -11.86 -9.36 -2.91
CA VAL A 58 -10.80 -10.01 -3.69
C VAL A 58 -9.39 -9.54 -3.33
N CYS A 59 -9.26 -8.66 -2.33
CA CYS A 59 -7.96 -8.23 -1.82
C CYS A 59 -7.48 -9.18 -0.71
N GLY A 60 -6.19 -9.49 -0.72
CA GLY A 60 -5.60 -10.34 0.30
C GLY A 60 -4.09 -10.35 0.29
N VAL A 61 -3.52 -11.30 1.01
CA VAL A 61 -2.06 -11.52 1.05
C VAL A 61 -1.72 -12.89 0.45
N PRO A 62 -0.52 -13.07 -0.13
CA PRO A 62 -0.05 -14.38 -0.54
C PRO A 62 -0.23 -15.43 0.57
N PRO A 63 -0.73 -16.65 0.26
CA PRO A 63 -0.91 -17.23 -1.08
C PRO A 63 -2.23 -16.89 -1.79
N TYR A 64 -3.04 -15.95 -1.28
CA TYR A 64 -4.37 -15.60 -1.81
C TYR A 64 -5.37 -16.76 -1.79
N SER A 65 -5.23 -17.66 -0.82
CA SER A 65 -6.27 -18.65 -0.53
C SER A 65 -7.53 -17.94 0.00
N PRO A 66 -8.72 -18.57 -0.08
CA PRO A 66 -9.97 -17.94 0.37
C PRO A 66 -9.93 -17.41 1.82
N ASP A 67 -9.17 -18.04 2.71
CA ASP A 67 -8.95 -17.64 4.11
C ASP A 67 -7.92 -16.50 4.28
N ALA A 68 -7.21 -16.14 3.22
CA ALA A 68 -6.22 -15.07 3.16
C ALA A 68 -6.72 -13.81 2.44
N LEU A 69 -8.00 -13.77 2.07
CA LEU A 69 -8.70 -12.60 1.53
C LEU A 69 -9.42 -11.82 2.64
N ILE A 70 -9.79 -10.57 2.37
CA ILE A 70 -10.65 -9.79 3.26
C ILE A 70 -12.06 -10.38 3.20
N ASP A 71 -12.53 -10.91 4.33
CA ASP A 71 -13.87 -11.49 4.43
C ASP A 71 -14.92 -10.39 4.62
N VAL A 72 -15.40 -9.88 3.48
CA VAL A 72 -16.44 -8.87 3.40
C VAL A 72 -17.39 -9.18 2.23
N PHE A 73 -18.69 -9.11 2.47
CA PHE A 73 -19.70 -9.40 1.47
C PHE A 73 -21.00 -8.64 1.73
N VAL A 74 -21.87 -8.64 0.72
CA VAL A 74 -23.23 -8.12 0.81
C VAL A 74 -24.19 -9.30 0.85
N ASP A 75 -25.01 -9.34 1.89
CA ASP A 75 -26.02 -10.35 2.18
C ASP A 75 -27.37 -9.65 2.22
N GLU A 76 -28.17 -9.84 1.16
CA GLU A 76 -29.43 -9.11 0.94
C GLU A 76 -29.27 -7.58 1.03
N ASP A 77 -29.74 -6.96 2.12
CA ASP A 77 -29.66 -5.51 2.38
C ASP A 77 -28.59 -5.13 3.41
N GLU A 78 -27.70 -6.05 3.77
CA GLU A 78 -26.67 -5.85 4.78
C GLU A 78 -25.26 -6.10 4.25
N VAL A 79 -24.33 -5.25 4.67
CA VAL A 79 -22.89 -5.45 4.46
C VAL A 79 -22.34 -6.12 5.71
N VAL A 80 -21.65 -7.24 5.50
CA VAL A 80 -21.07 -8.06 6.56
C VAL A 80 -19.56 -8.05 6.38
N ALA A 81 -18.82 -7.83 7.48
CA ALA A 81 -17.38 -8.06 7.51
C ALA A 81 -17.01 -8.88 8.74
N GLU A 82 -16.18 -9.90 8.51
CA GLU A 82 -15.43 -10.54 9.58
C GLU A 82 -14.05 -9.90 9.71
N VAL A 83 -13.39 -10.11 10.86
CA VAL A 83 -12.00 -9.68 11.02
C VAL A 83 -11.16 -10.64 10.19
N PRO A 84 -10.55 -10.21 9.07
CA PRO A 84 -9.65 -11.06 8.32
C PRO A 84 -8.47 -11.45 9.21
N LEU A 85 -8.03 -12.72 9.12
CA LEU A 85 -6.92 -13.26 9.90
C LEU A 85 -5.63 -12.43 9.77
N MET A 86 -5.45 -11.72 8.65
CA MET A 86 -4.30 -10.83 8.45
C MET A 86 -4.29 -9.62 9.40
N PHE A 87 -5.45 -9.11 9.85
CA PHE A 87 -5.52 -8.05 10.87
C PHE A 87 -5.37 -8.60 12.29
N SER A 88 -5.43 -9.93 12.46
CA SER A 88 -5.16 -10.57 13.75
C SER A 88 -3.66 -10.63 14.08
N ARG A 89 -2.78 -10.46 13.07
CA ARG A 89 -1.34 -10.39 13.28
C ARG A 89 -0.89 -8.95 13.49
N PRO A 90 -0.05 -8.65 14.51
CA PRO A 90 0.50 -7.32 14.68
C PRO A 90 1.27 -6.87 13.44
N LEU A 91 1.08 -5.61 13.06
CA LEU A 91 1.84 -4.97 11.97
C LEU A 91 3.34 -5.05 12.30
N GLN A 92 4.10 -5.69 11.42
CA GLN A 92 5.56 -5.77 11.53
C GLN A 92 6.15 -4.59 10.79
N LEU A 93 6.67 -3.60 11.54
CA LEU A 93 7.37 -2.46 10.97
C LEU A 93 8.87 -2.61 11.18
N ASN A 94 9.65 -2.41 10.14
CA ASN A 94 11.10 -2.29 10.25
C ASN A 94 11.49 -0.88 10.74
N SER A 95 12.76 -0.71 11.16
CA SER A 95 13.23 0.55 11.75
C SER A 95 13.08 1.76 10.81
N ALA A 96 13.28 1.56 9.50
CA ALA A 96 13.14 2.62 8.50
C ALA A 96 11.66 3.04 8.35
N GLU A 97 10.74 2.08 8.35
CA GLU A 97 9.29 2.32 8.28
C GLU A 97 8.78 3.04 9.54
N VAL A 98 9.20 2.60 10.74
CA VAL A 98 8.84 3.27 12.00
C VAL A 98 9.32 4.73 11.99
N PHE A 99 10.56 4.97 11.53
CA PHE A 99 11.11 6.31 11.42
C PHE A 99 10.32 7.17 10.41
N ALA A 100 10.11 6.65 9.20
CA ALA A 100 9.40 7.36 8.13
C ALA A 100 7.97 7.74 8.56
N LEU A 101 7.22 6.78 9.11
CA LEU A 101 5.85 7.01 9.63
C LEU A 101 5.83 8.04 10.75
N THR A 102 6.81 7.99 11.66
CA THR A 102 6.91 8.96 12.76
C THR A 102 7.17 10.37 12.23
N VAL A 103 8.12 10.54 11.29
CA VAL A 103 8.47 11.85 10.72
C VAL A 103 7.29 12.42 9.94
N MET A 104 6.72 11.64 9.03
CA MET A 104 5.56 12.04 8.22
C MET A 104 4.36 12.37 9.10
N GLY A 105 4.06 11.53 10.10
CA GLY A 105 2.95 11.78 11.02
C GLY A 105 3.18 13.03 11.88
N LYS A 106 4.40 13.27 12.39
CA LYS A 106 4.74 14.51 13.11
C LYS A 106 4.59 15.75 12.22
N ALA A 107 4.98 15.65 10.94
CA ALA A 107 4.79 16.74 9.97
C ALA A 107 3.29 17.01 9.73
N ALA A 108 2.50 15.96 9.51
CA ALA A 108 1.05 16.07 9.36
C ALA A 108 0.36 16.68 10.59
N MET A 109 0.83 16.38 11.80
CA MET A 109 0.33 16.98 13.05
C MET A 109 0.56 18.49 13.17
N ARG A 110 1.42 19.08 12.34
CA ARG A 110 1.67 20.53 12.29
C ARG A 110 0.77 21.27 11.31
N LEU A 111 0.01 20.54 10.48
CA LEU A 111 -0.92 21.15 9.53
C LEU A 111 -2.12 21.77 10.26
N PRO A 112 -2.68 22.89 9.75
CA PRO A 112 -3.91 23.46 10.29
C PRO A 112 -5.05 22.45 10.31
N GLY A 113 -5.78 22.36 11.43
CA GLY A 113 -6.89 21.41 11.60
C GLY A 113 -6.48 20.03 12.13
N ALA A 114 -5.19 19.78 12.40
CA ALA A 114 -4.75 18.52 13.01
C ALA A 114 -5.32 18.34 14.43
N ASN A 115 -5.98 17.20 14.66
CA ASN A 115 -6.52 16.85 15.98
C ASN A 115 -5.42 16.29 16.89
N LYS A 116 -5.01 17.09 17.88
CA LYS A 116 -3.97 16.75 18.88
C LYS A 116 -4.27 15.53 19.74
N SER A 117 -5.53 15.12 19.83
CA SER A 117 -5.97 13.94 20.57
C SER A 117 -6.64 12.89 19.66
N GLY A 118 -6.49 13.05 18.34
CA GLY A 118 -7.14 12.20 17.35
C GLY A 118 -6.44 10.86 17.09
N PRO A 119 -6.94 10.10 16.10
CA PRO A 119 -6.36 8.81 15.71
C PRO A 119 -4.87 8.89 15.33
N LEU A 120 -4.46 9.95 14.61
CA LEU A 120 -3.06 10.14 14.23
C LEU A 120 -2.14 10.35 15.45
N ALA A 121 -2.57 11.16 16.43
CA ALA A 121 -1.82 11.37 17.67
C ALA A 121 -1.68 10.06 18.48
N THR A 122 -2.76 9.27 18.52
CA THR A 122 -2.75 7.95 19.16
C THR A 122 -1.84 6.96 18.43
N ALA A 123 -1.84 6.96 17.10
CA ALA A 123 -0.95 6.13 16.28
C ALA A 123 0.52 6.49 16.51
N LEU A 124 0.87 7.79 16.51
CA LEU A 124 2.23 8.26 16.82
C LEU A 124 2.67 7.85 18.24
N LYS A 125 1.75 7.87 19.21
CA LYS A 125 2.03 7.39 20.58
C LYS A 125 2.33 5.88 20.61
N LYS A 126 1.67 5.08 19.77
CA LYS A 126 1.93 3.63 19.62
C LYS A 126 3.25 3.34 18.92
N LEU A 127 3.69 4.20 18.00
CA LEU A 127 4.98 4.06 17.30
C LEU A 127 6.18 4.47 18.17
N ARG A 128 5.98 5.40 19.12
CA ARG A 128 7.06 5.94 19.96
C ARG A 128 7.96 4.88 20.63
N PRO A 129 7.45 3.79 21.22
CA PRO A 129 8.29 2.76 21.84
C PRO A 129 9.08 1.92 20.84
N LEU A 130 8.71 1.95 19.56
CA LEU A 130 9.40 1.23 18.48
C LEU A 130 10.53 2.06 17.88
N LEU A 131 10.61 3.35 18.21
CA LEU A 131 11.72 4.18 17.80
C LEU A 131 12.97 3.75 18.58
N PRO A 132 14.13 3.71 17.90
CA PRO A 132 15.41 3.66 18.60
C PRO A 132 15.47 4.81 19.60
N SER A 133 16.04 4.55 20.80
CA SER A 133 16.34 5.61 21.78
C SER A 133 17.08 6.77 21.11
N ASP A 134 16.88 8.01 21.57
CA ASP A 134 17.34 9.24 20.90
C ASP A 134 18.87 9.32 20.60
N ASP A 135 19.69 8.41 21.14
CA ASP A 135 21.14 8.26 20.89
C ASP A 135 21.54 6.98 20.11
N GLY A 136 20.56 6.17 19.71
CA GLY A 136 20.77 4.88 19.06
C GLY A 136 21.00 5.05 17.56
N VAL A 137 22.26 4.90 17.12
CA VAL A 137 22.57 4.62 15.72
C VAL A 137 21.70 3.43 15.29
N VAL A 138 20.81 3.67 14.31
CA VAL A 138 20.05 2.59 13.68
C VAL A 138 21.03 1.79 12.85
N VAL A 139 21.60 0.76 13.47
CA VAL A 139 22.39 -0.23 12.75
C VAL A 139 21.39 -1.11 12.02
N VAL A 140 21.10 -0.72 10.77
CA VAL A 140 20.42 -1.62 9.84
C VAL A 140 21.44 -2.67 9.45
N ASP A 141 21.29 -3.90 9.95
CA ASP A 141 22.03 -5.05 9.45
C ASP A 141 21.52 -5.38 8.05
N LEU A 142 21.99 -4.61 7.08
CA LEU A 142 21.75 -4.86 5.66
C LEU A 142 22.62 -6.04 5.28
N LYS A 143 22.02 -7.24 5.23
CA LYS A 143 22.65 -8.38 4.59
C LYS A 143 23.14 -7.93 3.19
N PRO A 144 24.38 -8.27 2.78
CA PRO A 144 24.87 -7.91 1.47
C PRO A 144 23.90 -8.39 0.39
N VAL A 145 23.34 -7.44 -0.36
CA VAL A 145 22.45 -7.73 -1.48
C VAL A 145 23.30 -7.71 -2.74
N ALA A 146 23.28 -8.82 -3.47
CA ALA A 146 24.01 -8.92 -4.72
C ALA A 146 23.62 -7.77 -5.67
N PHE A 147 24.62 -7.21 -6.35
CA PHE A 147 24.49 -6.14 -7.37
C PHE A 147 23.95 -4.80 -6.88
N LEU A 148 23.57 -4.63 -5.61
CA LEU A 148 22.96 -3.39 -5.11
C LEU A 148 23.86 -2.17 -5.32
N GLU A 149 25.11 -2.23 -4.88
CA GLU A 149 26.04 -1.10 -5.02
C GLU A 149 26.44 -0.86 -6.48
N GLU A 150 26.57 -1.92 -7.28
CA GLU A 150 26.82 -1.82 -8.72
C GLU A 150 25.68 -1.06 -9.43
N LEU A 151 24.43 -1.43 -9.14
CA LEU A 151 23.25 -0.77 -9.69
C LEU A 151 23.14 0.68 -9.21
N ARG A 152 23.39 0.96 -7.91
CA ARG A 152 23.36 2.33 -7.37
C ARG A 152 24.39 3.24 -8.05
N ASN A 153 25.59 2.71 -8.29
CA ASN A 153 26.65 3.46 -8.97
C ASN A 153 26.37 3.65 -10.47
N ALA A 154 25.54 2.80 -11.08
CA ALA A 154 25.14 2.89 -12.48
C ALA A 154 23.98 3.88 -12.75
N VAL A 155 23.18 4.24 -11.75
CA VAL A 155 22.03 5.15 -11.90
C VAL A 155 22.46 6.56 -12.30
N ALA A 156 23.37 7.18 -11.56
CA ALA A 156 23.79 8.57 -11.80
C ALA A 156 24.38 8.79 -13.21
N PRO A 157 25.26 7.91 -13.74
CA PRO A 157 25.77 8.03 -15.11
C PRO A 157 24.78 7.54 -16.18
N GLY A 158 23.67 6.87 -15.82
CA GLY A 158 22.78 6.24 -16.78
C GLY A 158 23.48 5.12 -17.58
N ALA A 159 24.24 4.27 -16.90
CA ALA A 159 25.04 3.24 -17.57
C ALA A 159 24.15 2.14 -18.18
N HIS A 160 24.53 1.64 -19.35
CA HIS A 160 23.89 0.48 -19.96
C HIS A 160 24.44 -0.79 -19.31
N LEU A 161 23.57 -1.58 -18.69
CA LEU A 161 23.94 -2.83 -18.00
C LEU A 161 23.32 -4.03 -18.71
N LEU A 162 24.13 -5.03 -19.02
CA LEU A 162 23.64 -6.32 -19.48
C LEU A 162 23.29 -7.19 -18.26
N ILE A 163 22.03 -7.58 -18.13
CA ILE A 163 21.55 -8.42 -17.04
C ILE A 163 21.05 -9.77 -17.55
N THR A 164 21.23 -10.82 -16.75
CA THR A 164 20.51 -12.08 -16.93
C THR A 164 19.33 -12.10 -15.95
N TYR A 165 18.12 -11.92 -16.48
CA TYR A 165 16.90 -11.86 -15.68
C TYR A 165 16.12 -13.17 -15.72
N PHE A 166 15.80 -13.71 -14.55
CA PHE A 166 14.89 -14.85 -14.41
C PHE A 166 13.45 -14.37 -14.25
N THR A 167 12.55 -14.82 -15.13
CA THR A 167 11.13 -14.50 -15.07
C THR A 167 10.38 -15.66 -14.39
N PRO A 168 9.82 -15.47 -13.17
CA PRO A 168 9.16 -16.56 -12.45
C PRO A 168 7.95 -17.13 -13.19
N ALA A 169 7.13 -16.27 -13.81
CA ALA A 169 5.90 -16.67 -14.50
C ALA A 169 6.14 -17.64 -15.66
N SER A 170 7.29 -17.54 -16.34
CA SER A 170 7.64 -18.39 -17.48
C SER A 170 8.79 -19.37 -17.16
N ALA A 171 9.30 -19.37 -15.93
CA ALA A 171 10.48 -20.11 -15.49
C ALA A 171 11.69 -19.99 -16.45
N ALA A 172 11.85 -18.86 -17.12
CA ALA A 172 12.86 -18.66 -18.17
C ALA A 172 13.88 -17.59 -17.79
N ARG A 173 15.11 -17.73 -18.29
CA ARG A 173 16.15 -16.69 -18.20
C ARG A 173 16.23 -15.94 -19.52
N SER A 174 16.41 -14.63 -19.44
CA SER A 174 16.62 -13.77 -20.60
C SER A 174 17.75 -12.80 -20.33
N GLU A 175 18.59 -12.59 -21.33
CA GLU A 175 19.52 -11.45 -21.36
C GLU A 175 18.77 -10.18 -21.80
N ARG A 176 19.05 -9.06 -21.12
CA ARG A 176 18.43 -7.74 -21.37
C ARG A 176 19.46 -6.65 -21.13
N THR A 177 19.45 -5.61 -21.94
CA THR A 177 20.20 -4.38 -21.66
C THR A 177 19.27 -3.40 -20.98
N ILE A 178 19.64 -2.95 -19.80
CA ILE A 178 18.86 -1.99 -19.02
C ILE A 178 19.63 -0.70 -18.77
N VAL A 179 18.91 0.42 -18.67
CA VAL A 179 19.46 1.69 -18.17
C VAL A 179 18.77 2.01 -16.83
N PRO A 180 19.46 1.86 -15.69
CA PRO A 180 18.85 1.99 -14.37
C PRO A 180 18.50 3.46 -14.07
N ARG A 181 17.26 3.68 -13.61
CA ARG A 181 16.74 5.00 -13.23
C ARG A 181 16.72 5.20 -11.71
N SER A 182 16.39 4.15 -10.97
CA SER A 182 16.38 4.17 -9.50
C SER A 182 16.50 2.77 -8.94
N VAL A 183 17.11 2.66 -7.76
CA VAL A 183 17.19 1.42 -6.98
C VAL A 183 16.50 1.66 -5.65
N PHE A 184 15.54 0.81 -5.29
CA PHE A 184 14.69 1.00 -4.13
C PHE A 184 14.28 -0.33 -3.50
N GLU A 185 13.84 -0.26 -2.25
CA GLU A 185 13.36 -1.42 -1.49
C GLU A 185 11.83 -1.36 -1.42
N ARG A 186 11.17 -2.51 -1.61
CA ARG A 186 9.72 -2.68 -1.44
C ARG A 186 9.41 -4.07 -0.90
N GLY A 187 8.92 -4.15 0.34
CA GLY A 187 8.44 -5.39 0.94
C GLY A 187 9.54 -6.42 1.25
N GLY A 188 10.71 -5.96 1.71
CA GLY A 188 11.89 -6.77 2.03
C GLY A 188 12.73 -7.16 0.81
N HIS A 189 12.46 -6.59 -0.37
CA HIS A 189 13.12 -6.91 -1.62
C HIS A 189 13.62 -5.65 -2.31
N TRP A 190 14.83 -5.71 -2.87
CA TRP A 190 15.37 -4.65 -3.69
C TRP A 190 14.88 -4.78 -5.13
N TYR A 191 14.66 -3.64 -5.75
CA TYR A 191 14.27 -3.52 -7.14
C TYR A 191 15.07 -2.42 -7.82
N VAL A 192 15.26 -2.56 -9.12
CA VAL A 192 15.72 -1.50 -10.00
C VAL A 192 14.61 -1.16 -10.99
N SER A 193 14.22 0.12 -11.05
CA SER A 193 13.44 0.66 -12.17
C SER A 193 14.40 1.04 -13.28
N ALA A 194 14.18 0.55 -14.50
CA ALA A 194 15.07 0.78 -15.61
C ALA A 194 14.34 0.82 -16.96
N ASP A 195 14.91 1.53 -17.93
CA ASP A 195 14.54 1.37 -19.34
C ASP A 195 15.04 0.01 -19.83
N ASP A 196 14.13 -0.82 -20.34
CA ASP A 196 14.42 -2.17 -20.84
C ASP A 196 14.48 -2.18 -22.37
N ASP A 197 15.62 -2.54 -22.94
CA ASP A 197 15.82 -2.58 -24.39
C ASP A 197 14.85 -3.55 -25.08
N LYS A 198 14.53 -4.65 -24.42
CA LYS A 198 13.75 -5.75 -24.99
C LYS A 198 12.26 -5.46 -25.02
N SER A 199 11.73 -4.71 -24.05
CA SER A 199 10.32 -4.30 -24.06
C SER A 199 10.13 -2.91 -24.67
N GLY A 200 11.16 -2.06 -24.69
CA GLY A 200 11.04 -0.65 -25.07
C GLY A 200 10.28 0.20 -24.04
N GLU A 201 10.17 -0.28 -22.80
CA GLU A 201 9.39 0.35 -21.73
C GLU A 201 10.18 0.42 -20.42
N VAL A 202 9.71 1.23 -19.48
CA VAL A 202 10.23 1.23 -18.11
C VAL A 202 9.70 0.00 -17.38
N ARG A 203 10.59 -0.81 -16.81
CA ARG A 203 10.25 -2.00 -16.02
C ARG A 203 10.93 -1.99 -14.67
N GLU A 204 10.34 -2.74 -13.74
CA GLU A 204 10.93 -3.04 -12.43
C GLU A 204 11.50 -4.45 -12.45
N PHE A 205 12.78 -4.59 -12.10
CA PHE A 205 13.46 -5.86 -11.96
C PHE A 205 13.79 -6.08 -10.49
N ARG A 206 13.57 -7.31 -10.00
CA ARG A 206 14.00 -7.75 -8.67
C ARG A 206 15.40 -8.33 -8.76
#